data_AF-S4P384-F1
#
_entry.id   AF-S4P384-F1
#
_cell.length_a   1.000
_cell.length_b   1.000
_cell.length_c   1.000
_cell.angle_alpha   90.00
_cell.angle_beta   90.00
_cell.angle_gamma   90.00
#
_symmetry.space_group_name_H-M   'P 1'
#
loop_
_entity.id
_entity.type
_entity.pdbx_description
1 polymer ?
#
loop_
_entity_poly.entity_id
_entity_poly.type
_entity_poly.pdbx_seq_one_letter_code
_entity_poly.pdbx_strand_id
1 'polypeptide(L)'
;MPFVQRVLEPKFLSRTSLRDENGKPRVTDEELQAVTNCTLSNALRQLASLVLLAEDIFSELTSQLEGITERSKCARTKIEFIHELVEKYDPKIVPVPEGSLSDFALRKIHYTASNPLRKELFTADTRPASLRNLYEKATTDRLSASILDQLRRDSQHSPYLL
;
A
#
# COMPACT_ATOMS: atom_id res chain seq x y z
N MET A 1 15.81 1.47 4.80
CA MET A 1 15.27 0.72 5.96
C MET A 1 13.83 0.35 5.67
N PRO A 2 13.37 -0.89 5.88
CA PRO A 2 11.96 -1.24 5.73
C PRO A 2 11.15 -0.66 6.89
N PHE A 3 10.07 0.08 6.59
CA PHE A 3 9.15 0.60 7.60
C PHE A 3 8.21 -0.51 8.06
N VAL A 4 7.97 -0.59 9.37
CA VAL A 4 7.03 -1.56 9.93
C VAL A 4 5.62 -1.12 9.55
N GLN A 5 5.00 -1.83 8.60
CA GLN A 5 3.69 -1.48 8.06
C GLN A 5 2.57 -1.77 9.07
N ARG A 6 2.72 -2.83 9.87
CA ARG A 6 1.66 -3.37 10.72
C ARG A 6 2.27 -3.82 12.05
N VAL A 7 1.73 -3.34 13.17
CA VAL A 7 2.22 -3.65 14.52
C VAL A 7 1.05 -4.17 15.36
N LEU A 8 1.27 -5.28 16.06
CA LEU A 8 0.29 -5.83 17.00
C LEU A 8 0.31 -5.05 18.31
N GLU A 9 -0.88 -4.65 18.77
CA GLU A 9 -1.07 -3.97 20.04
C GLU A 9 -2.06 -4.75 20.93
N PRO A 10 -1.72 -5.05 22.20
CA PRO A 10 -0.46 -4.77 22.90
C PRO A 10 0.69 -5.71 22.48
N LYS A 11 1.93 -5.20 22.52
CA LYS A 11 3.15 -5.99 22.24
C LYS A 11 3.48 -7.01 23.33
N PHE A 12 3.20 -6.66 24.58
CA PHE A 12 3.46 -7.49 25.75
C PHE A 12 2.15 -7.76 26.49
N LEU A 13 1.88 -9.02 26.83
CA LEU A 13 0.67 -9.43 27.54
C LEU A 13 0.77 -9.17 29.05
N SER A 14 1.97 -9.32 29.59
CA SER A 14 2.35 -8.98 30.96
C SER A 14 3.71 -8.27 30.97
N ARG A 15 3.96 -7.44 31.99
CA ARG A 15 5.21 -6.66 32.14
C ARG A 15 6.15 -7.21 33.21
N THR A 16 5.71 -8.19 33.99
CA THR A 16 6.40 -8.66 35.20
C THR A 16 6.37 -10.19 35.29
N SER A 17 7.51 -10.80 35.63
CA SER A 17 7.55 -12.22 35.97
C SER A 17 6.93 -12.45 37.35
N LEU A 18 6.04 -13.44 37.44
CA LEU A 18 5.35 -13.80 38.68
C LEU A 18 6.21 -14.66 39.62
N ARG A 19 7.36 -15.12 39.13
CA ARG A 19 8.32 -15.94 39.86
C ARG A 19 9.67 -15.25 39.91
N ASP A 20 10.33 -15.40 41.04
CA ASP A 20 11.72 -14.97 41.25
C ASP A 20 12.70 -15.97 40.61
N GLU A 21 13.98 -15.61 40.51
CA GLU A 21 15.02 -16.49 39.90
C GLU A 21 15.16 -17.84 40.64
N ASN A 22 14.81 -17.86 41.93
CA ASN A 22 14.78 -19.06 42.77
C ASN A 22 13.44 -19.84 42.71
N GLY A 23 12.52 -19.46 41.82
CA GLY A 23 11.23 -20.14 41.61
C GLY A 23 10.14 -19.81 42.64
N LYS A 24 10.41 -18.93 43.61
CA LYS A 24 9.44 -18.50 44.64
C LYS A 24 8.40 -17.53 44.03
N PRO A 25 7.09 -17.68 44.34
CA PRO A 25 6.09 -16.72 43.90
C PRO A 25 6.34 -15.36 44.53
N ARG A 26 6.34 -14.30 43.71
CA ARG A 26 6.55 -12.90 44.14
C ARG A 26 5.27 -12.18 44.52
N VAL A 27 4.13 -12.87 44.40
CA VAL A 27 2.80 -12.29 44.30
C VAL A 27 1.84 -13.11 45.16
N THR A 28 0.90 -12.46 45.85
CA THR A 28 -0.14 -13.13 46.64
C THR A 28 -1.23 -13.75 45.74
N ASP A 29 -2.08 -14.64 46.27
CA ASP A 29 -3.07 -15.37 45.47
C ASP A 29 -4.11 -14.45 44.79
N GLU A 30 -4.56 -13.39 45.45
CA GLU A 30 -5.49 -12.41 44.88
C GLU A 30 -4.84 -11.58 43.76
N GLU A 31 -3.60 -11.17 43.96
CA GLU A 31 -2.80 -10.46 42.95
C GLU A 31 -2.49 -11.36 41.74
N LEU A 32 -2.30 -12.67 41.95
CA LEU A 32 -2.12 -13.64 40.86
C LEU A 32 -3.36 -13.72 39.98
N GLN A 33 -4.56 -13.77 40.58
CA GLN A 33 -5.82 -13.76 39.84
C GLN A 33 -5.97 -12.46 39.02
N ALA A 34 -5.63 -11.31 39.62
CA ALA A 34 -5.66 -10.04 38.91
C ALA A 34 -4.70 -10.01 37.70
N VAL A 35 -3.45 -10.46 37.88
CA VAL A 35 -2.46 -10.46 36.78
C VAL A 35 -2.83 -11.44 35.68
N THR A 36 -3.32 -12.62 36.02
CA THR A 36 -3.79 -13.59 35.02
C THR A 36 -4.97 -13.05 34.21
N ASN A 37 -5.96 -12.42 34.86
CA ASN A 37 -7.07 -11.78 34.18
C ASN A 37 -6.64 -10.62 33.28
N CYS A 38 -5.71 -9.77 33.73
CA CYS A 38 -5.13 -8.72 32.90
C CYS A 38 -4.37 -9.29 31.69
N THR A 39 -3.62 -10.37 31.89
CA THR A 39 -2.86 -11.04 30.82
C THR A 39 -3.81 -11.64 29.77
N LEU A 40 -4.89 -12.30 30.21
CA LEU A 40 -5.93 -12.81 29.31
C LEU A 40 -6.64 -11.68 28.56
N SER A 41 -7.00 -10.59 29.26
CA SER A 41 -7.62 -9.42 28.63
C SER A 41 -6.70 -8.79 27.58
N ASN A 42 -5.40 -8.69 27.85
CA ASN A 42 -4.42 -8.22 26.88
C ASN A 42 -4.24 -9.18 25.70
N ALA A 43 -4.34 -10.50 25.94
CA ALA A 43 -4.29 -11.50 24.87
C ALA A 43 -5.48 -11.36 23.93
N LEU A 44 -6.68 -11.15 24.48
CA LEU A 44 -7.89 -10.86 23.70
C LEU A 44 -7.75 -9.58 22.87
N ARG A 45 -7.20 -8.51 23.45
CA ARG A 45 -6.90 -7.27 22.72
C ARG A 45 -5.88 -7.50 21.59
N GLN A 46 -4.85 -8.31 21.84
CA GLN A 46 -3.84 -8.61 20.84
C GLN A 46 -4.42 -9.42 19.67
N LEU A 47 -5.31 -10.37 19.96
CA LEU A 47 -6.05 -11.12 18.94
C LEU A 47 -6.99 -10.21 18.14
N ALA A 48 -7.69 -9.29 18.80
CA ALA A 48 -8.52 -8.30 18.11
C ALA A 48 -7.67 -7.42 17.16
N SER A 49 -6.51 -6.94 17.63
CA SER A 49 -5.54 -6.21 16.79
C SER A 49 -5.08 -7.06 15.60
N LEU A 50 -4.80 -8.35 15.81
CA LEU A 50 -4.41 -9.26 14.73
C LEU A 50 -5.50 -9.42 13.66
N VAL A 51 -6.76 -9.57 14.07
CA VAL A 51 -7.89 -9.68 13.14
C VAL A 51 -8.03 -8.42 12.29
N LEU A 52 -7.92 -7.24 12.90
CA LEU A 52 -7.95 -5.97 12.16
C LEU A 52 -6.80 -5.85 11.15
N LEU A 53 -5.60 -6.30 11.52
CA LEU A 53 -4.47 -6.32 10.59
C LEU A 53 -4.67 -7.32 9.45
N ALA A 54 -5.29 -8.47 9.72
CA ALA A 54 -5.60 -9.45 8.69
C ALA A 54 -6.64 -8.92 7.70
N GLU A 55 -7.68 -8.24 8.19
CA GLU A 55 -8.68 -7.57 7.36
C GLU A 55 -8.05 -6.53 6.42
N ASP A 56 -7.17 -5.68 6.95
CA ASP A 56 -6.43 -4.69 6.15
C ASP A 56 -5.59 -5.34 5.04
N ILE A 57 -4.88 -6.45 5.34
CA ILE A 57 -4.12 -7.21 4.34
C ILE A 57 -5.04 -7.75 3.24
N PHE A 58 -6.15 -8.39 3.61
CA PHE A 58 -7.06 -8.97 2.63
C PHE A 58 -7.76 -7.91 1.79
N SER A 59 -8.08 -6.75 2.37
CA SER A 59 -8.64 -5.61 1.65
C SER A 59 -7.66 -5.08 0.59
N GLU A 60 -6.40 -4.86 0.97
CA GLU A 60 -5.35 -4.40 0.04
C GLU A 60 -5.12 -5.40 -1.10
N LEU A 61 -5.01 -6.70 -0.78
CA LEU A 61 -4.86 -7.76 -1.78
C LEU A 61 -6.07 -7.85 -2.71
N THR A 62 -7.28 -7.71 -2.18
CA THR A 62 -8.51 -7.76 -2.99
C THR A 62 -8.54 -6.62 -4.00
N SER A 63 -8.20 -5.39 -3.57
CA SER A 63 -8.12 -4.24 -4.48
C SER A 63 -7.08 -4.43 -5.59
N GLN A 64 -5.90 -4.97 -5.25
CA GLN A 64 -4.87 -5.26 -6.25
C GLN A 64 -5.32 -6.35 -7.24
N LEU A 65 -5.97 -7.41 -6.74
CA LEU A 65 -6.51 -8.49 -7.57
C LEU A 65 -7.66 -8.03 -8.46
N GLU A 66 -8.49 -7.11 -7.99
CA GLU A 66 -9.55 -6.50 -8.80
C GLU A 66 -8.95 -5.74 -9.99
N GLY A 67 -7.92 -4.92 -9.76
CA GLY A 67 -7.21 -4.23 -10.84
C GLY A 67 -6.54 -5.18 -11.84
N ILE A 68 -5.97 -6.30 -11.37
CA ILE A 68 -5.44 -7.35 -12.25
C ILE A 68 -6.57 -8.01 -13.05
N THR A 69 -7.71 -8.27 -12.41
CA THR A 69 -8.87 -8.91 -13.04
C THR A 69 -9.44 -8.03 -14.15
N GLU A 70 -9.59 -6.73 -13.91
CA GLU A 70 -10.06 -5.77 -14.91
C GLU A 70 -9.10 -5.71 -16.12
N ARG A 71 -7.80 -5.58 -15.86
CA ARG A 71 -6.78 -5.59 -16.93
C ARG A 71 -6.80 -6.91 -17.71
N SER A 72 -6.99 -8.04 -17.03
CA SER A 72 -7.08 -9.36 -17.66
C SER A 72 -8.34 -9.49 -18.52
N LYS A 73 -9.49 -8.95 -18.08
CA LYS A 73 -10.71 -8.89 -18.89
C LYS A 73 -10.49 -8.07 -20.16
N CYS A 74 -9.88 -6.88 -20.05
CA CYS A 74 -9.56 -6.04 -21.21
C CYS A 74 -8.59 -6.73 -22.19
N ALA A 75 -7.59 -7.44 -21.66
CA ALA A 75 -6.69 -8.23 -22.50
C ALA A 75 -7.43 -9.37 -23.21
N ARG A 76 -8.29 -10.09 -22.50
CA ARG A 76 -9.09 -11.19 -23.06
C ARG A 76 -10.01 -10.71 -24.20
N THR A 77 -10.75 -9.63 -24.01
CA THR A 77 -11.63 -9.10 -25.07
C THR A 77 -10.85 -8.66 -26.31
N LYS A 78 -9.66 -8.07 -26.14
CA LYS A 78 -8.77 -7.74 -27.26
C LYS A 78 -8.26 -8.99 -27.98
N ILE A 79 -7.91 -10.03 -27.24
CA ILE A 79 -7.47 -11.31 -27.82
C ILE A 79 -8.61 -11.96 -28.61
N GLU A 80 -9.82 -12.02 -28.07
CA GLU A 80 -11.01 -12.55 -28.75
C GLU A 80 -11.31 -11.78 -30.04
N PHE A 81 -11.25 -10.44 -29.98
CA PHE A 81 -11.43 -9.60 -31.17
C PHE A 81 -10.36 -9.87 -32.25
N ILE A 82 -9.08 -9.96 -31.86
CA ILE A 82 -8.00 -10.28 -32.79
C ILE A 82 -8.17 -11.69 -33.36
N HIS A 83 -8.60 -12.65 -32.54
CA HIS A 83 -8.85 -14.03 -32.97
C HIS A 83 -9.91 -14.07 -34.07
N GLU A 84 -11.06 -13.42 -33.88
CA GLU A 84 -12.09 -13.33 -34.92
C GLU A 84 -11.60 -12.64 -36.19
N LEU A 85 -10.79 -11.57 -36.05
CA LEU A 85 -10.22 -10.87 -37.19
C LEU A 85 -9.29 -11.78 -38.00
N VAL A 86 -8.48 -12.59 -37.31
CA VAL A 86 -7.56 -13.56 -37.92
C VAL A 86 -8.33 -14.71 -38.58
N GLU A 87 -9.39 -15.23 -37.95
CA GLU A 87 -10.21 -16.29 -38.56
C GLU A 87 -10.91 -15.84 -39.84
N LYS A 88 -11.37 -14.59 -39.89
CA LYS A 88 -12.02 -14.00 -41.07
C LYS A 88 -11.02 -13.51 -42.12
N TYR A 89 -9.72 -13.59 -41.86
CA TYR A 89 -8.68 -13.05 -42.74
C TYR A 89 -8.39 -14.01 -43.90
N ASP A 90 -8.66 -13.57 -45.14
CA ASP A 90 -8.28 -14.29 -46.35
C ASP A 90 -6.97 -13.72 -46.95
N PRO A 91 -5.84 -14.45 -46.86
CA PRO A 91 -4.55 -13.99 -47.37
C PRO A 91 -4.48 -13.93 -48.90
N LYS A 92 -5.42 -14.53 -49.64
CA LYS A 92 -5.43 -14.47 -51.11
C LYS A 92 -6.04 -13.18 -51.65
N ILE A 93 -6.88 -12.52 -50.86
CA ILE A 93 -7.62 -11.31 -51.27
C ILE A 93 -6.86 -10.05 -50.84
N VAL A 94 -6.09 -10.12 -49.75
CA VAL A 94 -5.39 -8.96 -49.20
C VAL A 94 -4.00 -8.83 -49.85
N PRO A 95 -3.72 -7.74 -50.61
CA PRO A 95 -2.40 -7.49 -51.15
C PRO A 95 -1.42 -7.25 -49.99
N VAL A 96 -0.21 -7.81 -50.10
CA VAL A 96 0.85 -7.67 -49.09
C VAL A 96 1.15 -6.18 -48.90
N PRO A 97 0.87 -5.60 -47.71
CA PRO A 97 1.31 -4.24 -47.42
C PRO A 97 2.84 -4.23 -47.48
N GLU A 98 3.42 -3.38 -48.33
CA GLU A 98 4.88 -3.24 -48.52
C GLU A 98 5.53 -4.36 -49.38
N GLY A 99 4.84 -4.85 -50.42
CA GLY A 99 5.43 -5.77 -51.39
C GLY A 99 6.58 -5.19 -52.24
N SER A 100 6.77 -3.86 -52.24
CA SER A 100 7.81 -3.15 -53.00
C SER A 100 8.61 -2.19 -52.11
N LEU A 101 9.92 -2.08 -52.40
CA LEU A 101 10.84 -1.19 -51.66
C LEU A 101 10.40 0.29 -51.73
N SER A 102 9.77 0.69 -52.83
CA SER A 102 9.26 2.05 -53.05
C SER A 102 8.11 2.39 -52.10
N ASP A 103 7.20 1.44 -51.85
CA ASP A 103 6.06 1.63 -50.96
C ASP A 103 6.51 1.71 -49.49
N PHE A 104 7.51 0.90 -49.13
CA PHE A 104 8.15 0.94 -47.81
C PHE A 104 8.82 2.30 -47.55
N ALA A 105 9.58 2.82 -48.52
CA ALA A 105 10.33 4.08 -48.38
C ALA A 105 9.42 5.32 -48.20
N LEU A 106 8.17 5.27 -48.65
CA LEU A 106 7.19 6.34 -48.49
C LEU A 106 6.54 6.34 -47.10
N ARG A 107 6.59 5.24 -46.36
CA ARG A 107 5.94 5.11 -45.05
C ARG A 107 6.78 5.76 -43.97
N LYS A 108 6.24 6.83 -43.37
CA LYS A 108 6.90 7.58 -42.27
C LYS A 108 6.29 7.32 -40.89
N ILE A 109 5.17 6.60 -40.84
CA ILE A 109 4.43 6.30 -39.61
C ILE A 109 4.59 4.81 -39.32
N HIS A 110 5.36 4.52 -38.27
CA HIS A 110 5.62 3.17 -37.79
C HIS A 110 4.87 2.92 -36.49
N TYR A 111 4.61 1.65 -36.20
CA TYR A 111 4.05 1.26 -34.91
C TYR A 111 5.03 1.64 -33.79
N THR A 112 4.53 2.33 -32.77
CA THR A 112 5.28 2.66 -31.55
C THR A 112 4.50 2.19 -30.34
N ALA A 113 5.12 1.37 -29.49
CA ALA A 113 4.54 1.01 -28.20
C ALA A 113 4.76 2.15 -27.19
N SER A 114 3.70 2.50 -26.45
CA SER A 114 3.78 3.50 -25.38
C SER A 114 4.17 2.82 -24.06
N ASN A 115 5.36 3.13 -23.55
CA ASN A 115 5.87 2.67 -22.26
C ASN A 115 6.31 3.89 -21.43
N PRO A 116 5.37 4.60 -20.78
CA PRO A 116 5.71 5.79 -20.04
C PRO A 116 6.56 5.46 -18.81
N LEU A 117 7.63 6.24 -18.60
CA LEU A 117 8.46 6.17 -17.39
C LEU A 117 7.69 6.69 -16.19
N ARG A 118 7.54 5.88 -15.14
CA ARG A 118 7.00 6.36 -13.85
C ARG A 118 8.09 7.05 -13.04
N LYS A 119 7.88 8.34 -12.77
CA LYS A 119 8.69 9.16 -11.85
C LYS A 119 7.90 9.41 -10.56
N GLU A 120 8.53 10.04 -9.58
CA GLU A 120 7.83 10.51 -8.35
C GLU A 120 7.11 9.39 -7.58
N LEU A 121 7.75 8.22 -7.48
CA LEU A 121 7.18 7.05 -6.81
C LEU A 121 6.93 7.25 -5.30
N PHE A 122 7.57 8.27 -4.71
CA PHE A 122 7.52 8.57 -3.27
C PHE A 122 7.02 9.99 -3.04
N THR A 123 5.73 10.22 -3.30
CA THR A 123 5.04 11.46 -2.97
C THR A 123 4.20 11.28 -1.71
N ALA A 124 3.56 12.35 -1.22
CA ALA A 124 2.64 12.23 -0.09
C ALA A 124 1.45 11.32 -0.40
N ASP A 125 1.00 11.33 -1.66
CA ASP A 125 -0.18 10.61 -2.14
C ASP A 125 0.10 9.12 -2.38
N THR A 126 1.34 8.75 -2.72
CA THR A 126 1.73 7.34 -2.92
C THR A 126 2.09 6.63 -1.62
N ARG A 127 1.96 7.29 -0.45
CA ARG A 127 2.27 6.66 0.83
C ARG A 127 1.27 5.55 1.15
N PRO A 128 1.74 4.39 1.65
CA PRO A 128 0.85 3.39 2.20
C PRO A 128 0.12 3.94 3.43
N ALA A 129 -1.09 3.45 3.64
CA ALA A 129 -1.98 3.91 4.71
C ALA A 129 -1.33 3.86 6.10
N SER A 130 -0.52 2.84 6.37
CA SER A 130 0.22 2.69 7.62
C SER A 130 1.19 3.85 7.90
N LEU A 131 1.94 4.28 6.88
CA LEU A 131 2.84 5.42 7.00
C LEU A 131 2.05 6.70 7.19
N ARG A 132 0.95 6.88 6.45
CA ARG A 132 0.07 8.03 6.62
C ARG A 132 -0.43 8.15 8.06
N ASN A 133 -0.93 7.06 8.64
CA ASN A 133 -1.39 7.03 10.03
C ASN A 133 -0.25 7.34 11.03
N LEU A 134 0.97 6.86 10.76
CA LEU A 134 2.13 7.17 11.60
C LEU A 134 2.49 8.66 11.53
N TYR A 135 2.50 9.24 10.33
CA TYR A 135 2.71 10.69 10.13
C TYR A 135 1.62 11.51 10.81
N GLU A 136 0.35 11.12 10.69
CA GLU A 136 -0.77 11.79 11.35
C GLU A 136 -0.62 11.75 12.87
N LYS A 137 -0.35 10.58 13.46
CA LYS A 137 -0.07 10.43 14.89
C LYS A 137 1.10 11.31 15.37
N ALA A 138 2.16 11.42 14.58
CA ALA A 138 3.32 12.26 14.90
C ALA A 138 3.04 13.77 14.72
N THR A 139 2.03 14.14 13.93
CA THR A 139 1.69 15.54 13.66
C THR A 139 0.81 16.12 14.77
N THR A 140 0.00 15.29 15.44
CA THR A 140 -0.89 15.73 16.53
C THR A 140 -0.16 16.38 17.70
N ASP A 141 1.11 16.03 17.95
CA ASP A 141 1.93 16.56 19.05
C ASP A 141 2.68 17.87 18.69
N ARG A 142 2.50 18.39 17.47
CA ARG A 142 3.16 19.62 17.03
C ARG A 142 2.28 20.83 17.29
N LEU A 143 2.83 21.84 17.98
CA LEU A 143 2.31 23.21 17.90
C LEU A 143 2.26 23.62 16.42
N SER A 144 1.16 24.22 15.99
CA SER A 144 0.99 24.55 14.58
C SER A 144 2.13 25.47 14.14
N ALA A 145 2.85 25.05 13.09
CA ALA A 145 3.96 25.82 12.52
C ALA A 145 3.50 27.25 12.16
N SER A 146 2.23 27.41 11.79
CA SER A 146 1.57 28.70 11.55
C SER A 146 1.69 29.68 12.72
N ILE A 147 1.56 29.24 13.98
CA ILE A 147 1.72 30.13 15.16
C ILE A 147 3.18 30.56 15.30
N LEU A 148 4.12 29.64 15.08
CA LEU A 148 5.56 29.94 15.16
C LEU A 148 6.02 30.82 13.99
N ASP A 149 5.44 30.65 12.81
CA ASP A 149 5.71 31.44 11.62
C ASP A 149 5.15 32.88 11.72
N GLN A 150 4.09 33.10 12.48
CA GLN A 150 3.60 34.45 12.81
C GLN A 150 4.55 35.22 13.73
N LEU A 151 5.34 34.50 14.54
CA LEU A 151 6.31 35.09 15.46
C LEU A 151 7.68 35.31 14.81
N ARG A 152 7.82 34.93 13.54
CA ARG A 152 9.08 34.95 12.79
C ARG A 152 9.32 36.33 12.17
N ARG A 153 10.50 36.89 12.39
CA ARG A 153 10.88 38.25 11.96
C ARG A 153 11.43 38.35 10.53
N ASP A 154 11.61 37.24 9.83
CA ASP A 154 12.27 37.18 8.52
C ASP A 154 11.33 37.24 7.32
N SER A 155 10.07 37.66 7.52
CA SER A 155 9.10 38.00 6.45
C SER A 155 8.84 36.88 5.42
N GLN A 156 9.19 35.63 5.73
CA GLN A 156 8.86 34.45 4.91
C GLN A 156 7.41 33.98 5.08
N HIS A 157 6.54 34.81 5.67
CA HIS A 157 5.13 34.53 5.83
C HIS A 157 4.43 34.62 4.47
N SER A 158 4.53 33.55 3.68
CA SER A 158 3.74 33.37 2.47
C SER A 158 2.62 32.37 2.76
N PRO A 159 1.35 32.81 2.82
CA PRO A 159 0.20 31.90 2.95
C PRO A 159 -0.03 31.04 1.69
N TYR A 160 0.92 31.03 0.73
CA TYR A 160 0.82 30.33 -0.55
C TYR A 160 2.02 29.43 -0.88
N LEU A 161 2.92 29.14 0.07
CA LEU A 161 3.90 28.06 -0.13
C LEU A 161 3.30 26.73 0.35
N LEU A 162 2.52 26.17 -0.59
CA LEU A 162 1.77 24.91 -0.64
C LEU A 162 0.44 24.87 0.14
#